data_AF-A0A7J0APA1-F1
#
_entry.id   AF-A0A7J0APA1-F1
#
_cell.length_a   1.000
_cell.length_b   1.000
_cell.length_c   1.000
_cell.angle_alpha   90.00
_cell.angle_beta   90.00
_cell.angle_gamma   90.00
#
_symmetry.space_group_name_H-M   'P 1'
#
loop_
_entity.id
_entity.type
_entity.pdbx_description
1 polymer ?
#
loop_
_entity_poly.entity_id
_entity_poly.type
_entity_poly.pdbx_seq_one_letter_code
_entity_poly.pdbx_strand_id
1 'polypeptide(L)'
;MNKKLFYLTLGVAVIGMTGCSKKLGQFKSDFFTTVPTPLETVGENVPGTITGKIPAKFMVKNAKVTATPVITWTDGESAAQPVIFQGENVRANGQVVNYKEGGSISIPFNVAYQAAMAKSDLYLDFAVDQNGKLYALPRVKVGYGVVATSTLASAKTVTPALAKDNFQRIINEKYSADIHFLINQANIRANQTDKADYIDLNKRLQEANTAANQEIAGITVNSYASPDGALNFNTQLAEKREANTTKYMENQLKKDKITEFGELTSSFTPEDWEGFQKLVEKSNIQDKELILSVLKMYPDPEQREQEIRNLSSVFNELADQILPQLRYSRVMASINVIGKSDQELIELFNTNPKALTVDEILYIATLTDDNTKKMEVYNKAAEIYPKDYRTFNDLGLTQYVAGDYEGAKSNFEHARRLNPSAKEPEMNLGLISMLNHNYTKAQEQIGAAAGVPEAADALGVYYLTQGDLAKAVRTFGDSKTNNAALAQILSQDYSAAKSTLASIKNPDATTYYLTAILGARTNNENMVMSNLRQAVKLDKSLLSRAKNDLEFAKYNLSYL
;
A
#
# COMPACT_ATOMS: atom_id res chain seq x y z
N MET A 1 43.49 -2.33 109.50
CA MET A 1 44.81 -2.95 109.36
C MET A 1 44.67 -4.12 108.37
N ASN A 2 45.35 -4.07 107.21
CA ASN A 2 45.85 -5.21 106.40
C ASN A 2 44.91 -6.43 106.15
N LYS A 3 44.75 -7.05 104.98
CA LYS A 3 45.48 -7.09 103.70
C LYS A 3 44.78 -8.18 102.84
N LYS A 4 44.88 -8.07 101.51
CA LYS A 4 44.82 -9.14 100.47
C LYS A 4 43.43 -9.73 100.18
N LEU A 5 42.82 -9.55 99.01
CA LEU A 5 43.24 -9.77 97.61
C LEU A 5 43.51 -11.26 97.29
N PHE A 6 42.54 -11.91 96.63
CA PHE A 6 42.80 -12.91 95.60
C PHE A 6 41.72 -12.84 94.51
N TYR A 7 42.21 -12.54 93.31
CA TYR A 7 41.52 -12.56 92.04
C TYR A 7 41.33 -14.00 91.55
N LEU A 8 40.21 -14.29 90.89
CA LEU A 8 40.21 -15.24 89.78
C LEU A 8 39.49 -14.61 88.58
N THR A 9 40.23 -14.58 87.50
CA THR A 9 39.98 -13.96 86.21
C THR A 9 39.13 -14.84 85.30
N LEU A 10 38.14 -14.28 84.62
CA LEU A 10 37.80 -14.69 83.25
C LEU A 10 37.71 -13.42 82.40
N GLY A 11 38.75 -13.20 81.60
CA GLY A 11 38.78 -12.11 80.63
C GLY A 11 37.88 -12.43 79.45
N VAL A 12 36.80 -11.66 79.28
CA VAL A 12 36.18 -11.47 77.99
C VAL A 12 36.78 -10.21 77.40
N ALA A 13 37.71 -10.40 76.46
CA ALA A 13 38.19 -9.34 75.61
C ALA A 13 37.01 -8.85 74.75
N VAL A 14 36.45 -7.70 75.11
CA VAL A 14 35.62 -6.92 74.21
C VAL A 14 36.55 -6.34 73.15
N ILE A 15 36.80 -7.11 72.09
CA ILE A 15 37.35 -6.56 70.86
C ILE A 15 36.19 -5.77 70.24
N GLY A 16 36.16 -4.47 70.52
CA GLY A 16 35.41 -3.52 69.73
C GLY A 16 35.99 -3.51 68.31
N MET A 17 35.54 -4.44 67.47
CA MET A 17 35.74 -4.34 66.03
C MET A 17 34.82 -3.22 65.52
N THR A 18 35.26 -1.98 65.62
CA THR A 18 34.82 -0.95 64.68
C THR A 18 35.39 -1.34 63.32
N GLY A 19 34.72 -2.30 62.66
CA GLY A 19 34.99 -2.65 61.29
C GLY A 19 34.73 -1.42 60.44
N CYS A 20 35.77 -0.67 60.11
CA CYS A 20 35.75 0.34 59.07
C CYS A 20 35.51 -0.37 57.74
N SER A 21 34.26 -0.74 57.46
CA SER A 21 33.87 -1.18 56.12
C SER A 21 34.15 -0.01 55.19
N LYS A 22 35.14 -0.17 54.31
CA LYS A 22 35.49 0.82 53.29
C LYS A 22 34.20 1.22 52.56
N LYS A 23 33.87 2.52 52.56
CA LYS A 23 32.75 3.05 51.76
C LYS A 23 32.99 2.73 50.28
N LEU A 24 31.93 2.51 49.53
CA LEU A 24 32.03 2.32 48.09
C LEU A 24 32.64 3.59 47.46
N GLY A 25 33.58 3.40 46.53
CA GLY A 25 34.22 4.50 45.81
C GLY A 25 33.25 5.20 44.87
N GLN A 26 33.58 6.42 44.46
CA GLN A 26 32.83 7.12 43.41
C GLN A 26 33.05 6.42 42.06
N PHE A 27 31.96 6.21 41.34
CA PHE A 27 32.03 5.72 39.96
C PHE A 27 32.64 6.80 39.05
N LYS A 28 33.35 6.35 38.02
CA LYS A 28 33.95 7.21 37.00
C LYS A 28 33.30 6.95 35.65
N SER A 29 33.33 7.97 34.78
CA SER A 29 32.76 7.88 33.41
C SER A 29 33.41 6.77 32.58
N ASP A 30 34.72 6.57 32.73
CA ASP A 30 35.49 5.53 32.02
C ASP A 30 35.11 4.09 32.40
N PHE A 31 34.33 3.90 33.48
CA PHE A 31 33.76 2.59 33.81
C PHE A 31 32.55 2.24 32.96
N PHE A 32 31.98 3.18 32.21
CA PHE A 32 30.75 2.97 31.47
C PHE A 32 30.91 3.28 29.99
N THR A 33 30.23 2.49 29.17
CA THR A 33 30.10 2.72 27.73
C THR A 33 28.65 2.55 27.34
N THR A 34 28.11 3.46 26.54
CA THR A 34 26.73 3.38 26.05
C THR A 34 26.70 2.93 24.60
N VAL A 35 25.78 2.04 24.23
CA VAL A 35 25.57 1.61 22.84
C VAL A 35 24.09 1.82 22.50
N PRO A 36 23.77 2.56 21.41
CA PRO A 36 24.70 3.35 20.58
C PRO A 36 25.26 4.59 21.31
N THR A 37 26.39 5.14 20.82
CA THR A 37 26.91 6.47 21.22
C THR A 37 27.30 7.24 19.96
N PRO A 38 26.72 8.42 19.67
CA PRO A 38 25.60 9.05 20.40
C PRO A 38 24.36 8.13 20.43
N LEU A 39 23.39 8.42 21.30
CA LEU A 39 22.13 7.68 21.27
C LEU A 39 21.42 7.92 19.93
N GLU A 40 20.52 7.04 19.53
CA GLU A 40 19.73 7.17 18.31
C GLU A 40 18.28 6.77 18.58
N THR A 41 17.35 7.42 17.90
CA THR A 41 15.93 7.04 17.98
C THR A 41 15.67 5.76 17.19
N VAL A 42 14.88 4.87 17.77
CA VAL A 42 14.30 3.71 17.08
C VAL A 42 12.78 3.83 17.21
N GLY A 43 12.13 4.12 16.10
CA GLY A 43 10.73 4.56 16.12
C GLY A 43 10.58 5.85 16.94
N GLU A 44 9.71 5.82 17.94
CA GLU A 44 9.44 6.97 18.82
C GLU A 44 10.24 6.97 20.13
N ASN A 45 11.13 6.01 20.31
CA ASN A 45 11.88 5.82 21.55
C ASN A 45 13.38 6.02 21.35
N VAL A 46 14.09 6.28 22.44
CA VAL A 46 15.55 6.32 22.52
C VAL A 46 16.04 5.10 23.29
N PRO A 47 16.22 3.95 22.62
CA PRO A 47 16.80 2.79 23.27
C PRO A 47 18.32 2.93 23.40
N GLY A 48 18.88 2.29 24.42
CA GLY A 48 20.31 2.17 24.59
C GLY A 48 20.65 1.10 25.63
N THR A 49 21.91 0.71 25.66
CA THR A 49 22.44 -0.16 26.72
C THR A 49 23.72 0.45 27.27
N ILE A 50 23.71 0.75 28.56
CA ILE A 50 24.89 1.21 29.28
C ILE A 50 25.58 -0.03 29.85
N THR A 51 26.79 -0.31 29.38
CA THR A 51 27.63 -1.39 29.91
C THR A 51 28.61 -0.81 30.92
N GLY A 52 28.55 -1.28 32.17
CA GLY A 52 29.50 -0.90 33.21
C GLY A 52 30.59 -1.96 33.40
N LYS A 53 31.84 -1.62 33.15
CA LYS A 53 33.03 -2.44 33.44
C LYS A 53 33.61 -2.01 34.78
N ILE A 54 33.20 -2.70 35.85
CA ILE A 54 33.57 -2.35 37.21
C ILE A 54 34.93 -2.97 37.55
N PRO A 55 35.93 -2.17 37.96
CA PRO A 55 37.28 -2.70 38.22
C PRO A 55 37.37 -3.67 39.39
N ALA A 56 38.39 -4.52 39.35
CA ALA A 56 38.83 -5.31 40.49
C ALA A 56 39.02 -4.43 41.74
N LYS A 57 38.60 -4.94 42.90
CA LYS A 57 38.67 -4.33 44.23
C LYS A 57 37.88 -3.02 44.38
N PHE A 58 37.02 -2.68 43.41
CA PHE A 58 36.15 -1.50 43.49
C PHE A 58 34.82 -1.80 44.21
N MET A 59 34.03 -2.77 43.71
CA MET A 59 32.71 -3.06 44.26
C MET A 59 32.81 -3.84 45.57
N VAL A 60 32.58 -3.17 46.71
CA VAL A 60 32.65 -3.79 48.03
C VAL A 60 31.57 -4.87 48.19
N LYS A 61 31.94 -5.98 48.84
CA LYS A 61 31.11 -7.19 48.93
C LYS A 61 29.73 -6.97 49.53
N ASN A 62 29.57 -5.94 50.38
CA ASN A 62 28.36 -5.67 51.16
C ASN A 62 27.54 -4.47 50.65
N ALA A 63 27.81 -3.95 49.45
CA ALA A 63 27.06 -2.85 48.87
C ALA A 63 26.03 -3.33 47.84
N LYS A 64 24.85 -2.74 47.89
CA LYS A 64 23.81 -2.76 46.87
C LYS A 64 23.77 -1.38 46.22
N VAL A 65 23.86 -1.31 44.90
CA VAL A 65 23.80 -0.07 44.13
C VAL A 65 22.58 -0.12 43.23
N THR A 66 21.73 0.90 43.36
CA THR A 66 20.65 1.19 42.44
C THR A 66 21.13 2.28 41.48
N ALA A 67 21.31 1.93 40.22
CA ALA A 67 21.68 2.86 39.16
C ALA A 67 20.45 3.24 38.34
N THR A 68 20.18 4.54 38.23
CA THR A 68 19.06 5.09 37.47
C THR A 68 19.62 5.85 36.28
N PRO A 69 19.38 5.40 35.04
CA PRO A 69 19.69 6.17 33.85
C PRO A 69 18.80 7.40 33.74
N VAL A 70 19.40 8.57 33.53
CA VAL A 70 18.68 9.83 33.37
C VAL A 70 19.24 10.59 32.18
N ILE A 71 18.40 10.84 31.18
CA ILE A 71 18.74 11.72 30.06
C ILE A 71 18.31 13.14 30.42
N THR A 72 19.19 14.12 30.21
CA THR A 72 18.98 15.51 30.60
C THR A 72 19.24 16.44 29.42
N TRP A 73 18.40 17.46 29.24
CA TRP A 73 18.59 18.56 28.28
C TRP A 73 18.41 19.90 29.00
N THR A 74 18.52 21.02 28.29
CA THR A 74 18.58 22.37 28.89
C THR A 74 17.50 22.66 29.94
N ASP A 75 16.27 22.21 29.68
CA ASP A 75 15.09 22.56 30.50
C ASP A 75 14.34 21.33 31.04
N GLY A 76 14.96 20.15 31.08
CA GLY A 76 14.28 18.95 31.57
C GLY A 76 15.13 17.69 31.65
N GLU A 77 14.54 16.66 32.25
CA GLU A 77 15.13 15.32 32.34
C GLU A 77 14.08 14.22 32.25
N SER A 78 14.50 13.02 31.84
CA SER A 78 13.68 11.81 31.85
C SER A 78 14.49 10.64 32.39
N ALA A 79 13.93 9.93 33.37
CA ALA A 79 14.55 8.76 33.98
C ALA A 79 14.02 7.47 33.35
N ALA A 80 14.89 6.50 33.13
CA ALA A 80 14.50 5.13 32.81
C ALA A 80 14.36 4.28 34.08
N GLN A 81 13.95 3.03 33.91
CA GLN A 81 13.82 2.09 35.02
C GLN A 81 15.17 1.86 35.74
N PRO A 82 15.24 1.96 37.08
CA PRO A 82 16.46 1.70 37.82
C PRO A 82 16.88 0.24 37.74
N VAL A 83 18.20 0.00 37.73
CA VAL A 83 18.81 -1.34 37.73
C VAL A 83 19.65 -1.53 38.97
N ILE A 84 19.58 -2.72 39.56
CA ILE A 84 20.34 -3.07 40.77
C ILE A 84 21.54 -3.92 40.39
N PHE A 85 22.71 -3.54 40.91
CA PHE A 85 23.89 -4.39 40.96
C PHE A 85 24.50 -4.39 42.37
N GLN A 86 25.17 -5.46 42.74
CA GLN A 86 25.50 -5.74 44.13
C GLN A 86 26.81 -6.52 44.31
N GLY A 87 27.40 -6.40 45.50
CA GLY A 87 28.55 -7.19 45.91
C GLY A 87 28.14 -8.61 46.33
N GLU A 88 29.13 -9.51 46.38
CA GLU A 88 28.96 -10.95 46.61
C GLU A 88 28.23 -11.33 47.93
N ASN A 89 28.23 -10.45 48.94
CA ASN A 89 27.61 -10.71 50.25
C ASN A 89 26.21 -10.10 50.39
N VAL A 90 25.68 -9.46 49.35
CA VAL A 90 24.32 -8.90 49.35
C VAL A 90 23.36 -9.93 48.79
N ARG A 91 22.23 -10.13 49.48
CA ARG A 91 21.12 -10.98 49.03
C ARG A 91 19.98 -10.13 48.45
N ALA A 92 20.23 -9.49 47.32
CA ALA A 92 19.20 -8.80 46.53
C ALA A 92 19.10 -9.43 45.13
N ASN A 93 18.04 -9.09 44.39
CA ASN A 93 17.83 -9.56 43.02
C ASN A 93 18.49 -8.59 42.02
N GLY A 94 19.82 -8.53 42.05
CA GLY A 94 20.63 -7.64 41.21
C GLY A 94 21.85 -8.34 40.61
N GLN A 95 22.48 -7.69 39.64
CA GLN A 95 23.68 -8.20 38.98
C GLN A 95 24.85 -8.25 39.95
N VAL A 96 25.49 -9.41 40.11
CA VAL A 96 26.58 -9.60 41.08
C VAL A 96 27.93 -9.20 40.47
N VAL A 97 28.69 -8.36 41.18
CA VAL A 97 30.05 -7.94 40.79
C VAL A 97 31.05 -8.50 41.80
N ASN A 98 32.06 -9.22 41.31
CA ASN A 98 33.07 -9.85 42.15
C ASN A 98 34.03 -8.81 42.73
N TYR A 99 34.33 -8.87 44.04
CA TYR A 99 35.26 -7.90 44.62
C TYR A 99 36.69 -8.08 44.12
N LYS A 100 37.18 -9.30 43.93
CA LYS A 100 38.57 -9.55 43.51
C LYS A 100 38.76 -9.31 42.02
N GLU A 101 37.82 -9.75 41.20
CA GLU A 101 37.94 -9.78 39.74
C GLU A 101 37.27 -8.59 39.05
N GLY A 102 36.35 -7.90 39.74
CA GLY A 102 35.48 -6.90 39.13
C GLY A 102 34.29 -7.58 38.44
N GLY A 103 33.74 -6.92 37.43
CA GLY A 103 32.65 -7.50 36.65
C GLY A 103 32.06 -6.56 35.62
N SER A 104 31.27 -7.13 34.71
CA SER A 104 30.48 -6.36 33.73
C SER A 104 29.02 -6.35 34.17
N ILE A 105 28.40 -5.18 34.10
CA ILE A 105 26.96 -4.99 34.30
C ILE A 105 26.33 -4.40 33.05
N SER A 106 25.06 -4.69 32.83
CA SER A 106 24.26 -4.14 31.74
C SER A 106 23.06 -3.38 32.30
N ILE A 107 22.89 -2.13 31.88
CA ILE A 107 21.82 -1.26 32.32
C ILE A 107 21.05 -0.83 31.05
N PRO A 108 19.88 -1.45 30.75
CA PRO A 108 19.05 -1.00 29.65
C PRO A 108 18.53 0.42 29.89
N PHE A 109 18.46 1.18 28.82
CA PHE A 109 17.88 2.52 28.76
C PHE A 109 16.81 2.54 27.68
N ASN A 110 15.63 3.05 28.00
CA ASN A 110 14.60 3.30 27.01
C ASN A 110 13.65 4.38 27.54
N VAL A 111 13.45 5.45 26.76
CA VAL A 111 12.50 6.53 27.04
C VAL A 111 11.87 7.00 25.73
N ALA A 112 10.66 7.55 25.81
CA ALA A 112 10.04 8.21 24.67
C ALA A 112 10.86 9.45 24.26
N TYR A 113 11.07 9.64 22.97
CA TYR A 113 11.83 10.76 22.45
C TYR A 113 11.05 12.08 22.61
N GLN A 114 11.78 13.14 22.95
CA GLN A 114 11.28 14.51 22.90
C GLN A 114 12.25 15.35 22.08
N ALA A 115 11.75 16.30 21.28
CA ALA A 115 12.58 17.10 20.37
C ALA A 115 13.76 17.81 21.06
N ALA A 116 13.61 18.20 22.33
CA ALA A 116 14.67 18.82 23.12
C ALA A 116 15.85 17.87 23.42
N MET A 117 15.64 16.55 23.36
CA MET A 117 16.68 15.53 23.58
C MET A 117 17.74 15.49 22.48
N ALA A 118 17.53 16.15 21.33
CA ALA A 118 18.56 16.26 20.30
C ALA A 118 19.89 16.84 20.86
N LYS A 119 19.78 17.73 21.86
CA LYS A 119 20.90 18.24 22.67
C LYS A 119 20.74 17.79 24.12
N SER A 120 21.12 16.55 24.38
CA SER A 120 21.06 15.97 25.72
C SER A 120 22.36 15.29 26.14
N ASP A 121 22.47 15.02 27.42
CA ASP A 121 23.48 14.17 28.02
C ASP A 121 22.82 13.02 28.79
N LEU A 122 23.43 11.83 28.76
CA LEU A 122 22.95 10.68 29.51
C LEU A 122 23.82 10.48 30.75
N TYR A 123 23.17 10.40 31.90
CA TYR A 123 23.78 10.22 33.21
C TYR A 123 23.32 8.93 33.88
N LEU A 124 24.14 8.45 34.82
CA LEU A 124 23.74 7.48 35.84
C LEU A 124 23.71 8.14 37.22
N ASP A 125 22.56 8.06 37.87
CA ASP A 125 22.39 8.41 39.28
C ASP A 125 22.51 7.15 40.14
N PHE A 126 23.21 7.24 41.25
CA PHE A 126 23.53 6.08 42.08
C PHE A 126 23.04 6.26 43.52
N ALA A 127 22.18 5.36 43.96
CA ALA A 127 21.83 5.19 45.37
C ALA A 127 22.48 3.91 45.90
N VAL A 128 23.18 4.01 47.03
CA VAL A 128 23.93 2.91 47.64
C VAL A 128 23.32 2.57 48.98
N ASP A 129 23.09 1.27 49.19
CA ASP A 129 22.77 0.67 50.48
C ASP A 129 23.91 -0.26 50.88
N GLN A 130 24.62 0.09 51.95
CA GLN A 130 25.72 -0.71 52.47
C GLN A 130 25.43 -1.07 53.92
N ASN A 131 24.98 -2.31 54.16
CA ASN A 131 24.51 -2.79 55.46
C ASN A 131 23.45 -1.88 56.11
N GLY A 132 22.48 -1.37 55.35
CA GLY A 132 21.39 -0.52 55.83
C GLY A 132 21.73 0.97 55.89
N LYS A 133 22.98 1.37 55.60
CA LYS A 133 23.35 2.78 55.46
C LYS A 133 23.12 3.24 54.03
N LEU A 134 22.18 4.17 53.84
CA LEU A 134 21.84 4.77 52.56
C LEU A 134 22.68 6.02 52.28
N TYR A 135 23.25 6.12 51.08
CA TYR A 135 23.92 7.32 50.59
C TYR A 135 23.92 7.37 49.06
N ALA A 136 23.97 8.57 48.48
CA ALA A 136 24.12 8.77 47.05
C ALA A 136 25.60 8.93 46.66
N LEU A 137 25.95 8.50 45.45
CA LEU A 137 27.23 8.85 44.82
C LEU A 137 27.00 9.95 43.78
N PRO A 138 28.04 10.73 43.43
CA PRO A 138 27.95 11.70 42.34
C PRO A 138 27.47 11.04 41.06
N ARG A 139 26.58 11.72 40.33
CA ARG A 139 26.12 11.26 39.03
C ARG A 139 27.26 11.24 38.01
N VAL A 140 27.21 10.31 37.07
CA VAL A 140 28.27 10.12 36.08
C VAL A 140 27.69 10.26 34.69
N LYS A 141 28.30 11.10 33.84
CA LYS A 141 27.97 11.16 32.41
C LYS A 141 28.47 9.90 31.72
N VAL A 142 27.57 9.19 31.02
CA VAL A 142 27.84 7.90 30.36
C VAL A 142 27.50 7.89 28.87
N GLY A 143 26.84 8.94 28.37
CA GLY A 143 26.50 9.10 26.96
C GLY A 143 26.12 10.54 26.66
N TYR A 144 25.84 10.82 25.39
CA TYR A 144 25.45 12.15 24.93
C TYR A 144 24.66 12.05 23.63
N GLY A 145 23.84 13.07 23.39
CA GLY A 145 23.15 13.33 22.15
C GLY A 145 22.09 12.30 21.78
N VAL A 146 21.16 12.69 20.92
CA VAL A 146 20.23 11.76 20.26
C VAL A 146 20.18 12.08 18.77
N VAL A 147 20.63 11.15 17.92
CA VAL A 147 20.38 11.18 16.48
C VAL A 147 18.91 10.81 16.27
N ALA A 148 18.13 11.75 15.76
CA ALA A 148 16.67 11.64 15.69
C ALA A 148 16.15 11.35 14.27
N THR A 149 16.98 10.76 13.40
CA THR A 149 16.67 10.58 11.97
C THR A 149 15.39 9.78 11.74
N SER A 150 15.14 8.72 12.53
CA SER A 150 13.93 7.90 12.40
C SER A 150 12.62 8.64 12.72
N THR A 151 12.68 9.77 13.43
CA THR A 151 11.51 10.64 13.69
C THR A 151 10.99 11.38 12.45
N LEU A 152 11.71 11.29 11.32
CA LEU A 152 11.24 11.80 10.03
C LEU A 152 10.18 10.90 9.39
N ALA A 153 9.96 9.69 9.92
CA ALA A 153 8.89 8.81 9.47
C ALA A 153 7.55 9.47 9.77
N SER A 154 6.68 9.54 8.76
CA SER A 154 5.41 10.25 8.89
C SER A 154 4.30 9.60 8.09
N ALA A 155 3.18 9.31 8.75
CA ALA A 155 1.95 8.91 8.07
C ALA A 155 1.40 10.08 7.23
N LYS A 156 1.67 11.34 7.61
CA LYS A 156 1.14 12.54 6.94
C LYS A 156 1.53 12.63 5.46
N THR A 157 2.66 12.03 5.10
CA THR A 157 3.18 12.03 3.72
C THR A 157 2.77 10.79 2.94
N VAL A 158 2.03 9.86 3.55
CA VAL A 158 1.45 8.71 2.84
C VAL A 158 0.19 9.18 2.12
N THR A 159 0.13 8.90 0.81
CA THR A 159 -1.06 9.17 0.00
C THR A 159 -2.19 8.25 0.45
N PRO A 160 -3.37 8.79 0.83
CA PRO A 160 -4.53 7.97 1.13
C PRO A 160 -5.01 7.20 -0.11
N ALA A 161 -5.67 6.06 0.11
CA ALA A 161 -6.29 5.26 -0.93
C ALA A 161 -7.46 5.99 -1.58
N LEU A 162 -7.37 6.17 -2.91
CA LEU A 162 -8.43 6.75 -3.73
C LEU A 162 -9.42 5.66 -4.16
N ALA A 163 -10.71 5.91 -3.99
CA ALA A 163 -11.76 5.00 -4.46
C ALA A 163 -12.16 5.39 -5.89
N LYS A 164 -11.44 4.83 -6.87
CA LYS A 164 -11.47 5.23 -8.28
C LYS A 164 -12.88 5.28 -8.89
N ASP A 165 -13.05 6.22 -9.81
CA ASP A 165 -14.18 6.22 -10.74
C ASP A 165 -14.09 5.04 -11.73
N ASN A 166 -15.22 4.73 -12.36
CA ASN A 166 -15.31 3.79 -13.47
C ASN A 166 -15.58 4.51 -14.80
N PHE A 167 -15.19 5.77 -14.92
CA PHE A 167 -15.47 6.57 -16.11
C PHE A 167 -14.74 6.01 -17.32
N GLN A 168 -15.51 5.76 -18.38
CA GLN A 168 -14.99 5.40 -19.69
C GLN A 168 -15.53 6.41 -20.68
N ARG A 169 -14.63 7.15 -21.32
CA ARG A 169 -15.01 8.13 -22.34
C ARG A 169 -15.62 7.46 -23.57
N ILE A 170 -15.20 6.25 -23.90
CA ILE A 170 -15.72 5.50 -25.05
C ILE A 170 -16.18 4.14 -24.54
N ILE A 171 -17.47 3.86 -24.72
CA ILE A 171 -18.06 2.56 -24.42
C ILE A 171 -18.35 1.86 -25.74
N ASN A 172 -17.79 0.67 -25.92
CA ASN A 172 -18.03 -0.13 -27.12
C ASN A 172 -19.21 -1.08 -26.90
N GLU A 173 -20.30 -0.84 -27.61
CA GLU A 173 -21.50 -1.67 -27.60
C GLU A 173 -21.52 -2.59 -28.82
N LYS A 174 -21.89 -3.85 -28.63
CA LYS A 174 -21.94 -4.85 -29.70
C LYS A 174 -23.37 -5.34 -29.90
N TYR A 175 -23.79 -5.33 -31.16
CA TYR A 175 -25.10 -5.79 -31.60
C TYR A 175 -24.92 -6.93 -32.59
N SER A 176 -25.81 -7.92 -32.60
CA SER A 176 -25.73 -9.04 -33.55
C SER A 176 -27.11 -9.52 -33.98
N ALA A 177 -27.23 -9.96 -35.24
CA ALA A 177 -28.42 -10.61 -35.77
C ALA A 177 -28.04 -11.77 -36.70
N ASP A 178 -28.87 -12.82 -36.72
CA ASP A 178 -28.57 -14.06 -37.44
C ASP A 178 -29.56 -14.31 -38.60
N ILE A 179 -29.05 -14.30 -39.82
CA ILE A 179 -29.80 -14.65 -41.04
C ILE A 179 -29.71 -16.15 -41.27
N HIS A 180 -30.83 -16.88 -41.21
CA HIS A 180 -30.84 -18.33 -41.38
C HIS A 180 -31.22 -18.80 -42.80
N PHE A 181 -30.51 -19.80 -43.28
CA PHE A 181 -30.65 -20.36 -44.63
C PHE A 181 -31.37 -21.71 -44.63
N LEU A 182 -32.03 -22.00 -45.75
CA LEU A 182 -32.52 -23.36 -46.02
C LEU A 182 -31.33 -24.28 -46.35
N ILE A 183 -31.57 -25.59 -46.24
CA ILE A 183 -30.57 -26.60 -46.60
C ILE A 183 -30.09 -26.39 -48.04
N ASN A 184 -28.78 -26.48 -48.25
CA ASN A 184 -28.11 -26.33 -49.55
C ASN A 184 -28.38 -25.01 -50.29
N GLN A 185 -28.89 -23.99 -49.59
CA GLN A 185 -29.23 -22.67 -50.15
C GLN A 185 -28.39 -21.55 -49.53
N ALA A 186 -28.15 -20.50 -50.33
CA ALA A 186 -27.43 -19.29 -49.92
C ALA A 186 -28.23 -18.00 -50.13
N ASN A 187 -29.45 -18.08 -50.68
CA ASN A 187 -30.31 -16.91 -50.87
C ASN A 187 -30.89 -16.43 -49.54
N ILE A 188 -30.81 -15.13 -49.32
CA ILE A 188 -31.43 -14.46 -48.18
C ILE A 188 -32.93 -14.35 -48.45
N ARG A 189 -33.74 -14.63 -47.43
CA ARG A 189 -35.20 -14.60 -47.50
C ARG A 189 -35.72 -13.42 -46.68
N ALA A 190 -36.75 -12.74 -47.18
CA ALA A 190 -37.34 -11.57 -46.50
C ALA A 190 -37.72 -11.87 -45.05
N ASN A 191 -38.30 -13.05 -44.78
CA ASN A 191 -38.66 -13.46 -43.43
C ASN A 191 -37.48 -13.65 -42.45
N GLN A 192 -36.22 -13.56 -42.91
CA GLN A 192 -35.05 -13.50 -42.03
C GLN A 192 -34.66 -12.07 -41.72
N THR A 193 -34.78 -11.17 -42.68
CA THR A 193 -34.48 -9.73 -42.52
C THR A 193 -35.62 -8.99 -41.84
N ASP A 194 -36.82 -9.57 -41.83
CA ASP A 194 -38.01 -9.07 -41.13
C ASP A 194 -38.09 -9.56 -39.66
N LYS A 195 -37.08 -10.31 -39.18
CA LYS A 195 -37.00 -10.72 -37.77
C LYS A 195 -36.62 -9.54 -36.88
N ALA A 196 -37.09 -9.59 -35.63
CA ALA A 196 -36.89 -8.53 -34.66
C ALA A 196 -35.40 -8.20 -34.42
N ASP A 197 -34.54 -9.20 -34.29
CA ASP A 197 -33.10 -9.02 -34.08
C ASP A 197 -32.42 -8.27 -35.24
N TYR A 198 -32.76 -8.62 -36.48
CA TYR A 198 -32.22 -7.94 -37.65
C TYR A 198 -32.76 -6.52 -37.81
N ILE A 199 -34.05 -6.31 -37.55
CA ILE A 199 -34.67 -4.97 -37.54
C ILE A 199 -34.01 -4.09 -36.48
N ASP A 200 -33.80 -4.62 -35.27
CA ASP A 200 -33.18 -3.89 -34.16
C ASP A 200 -31.73 -3.53 -34.47
N LEU A 201 -30.96 -4.46 -35.05
CA LEU A 201 -29.60 -4.19 -35.53
C LEU A 201 -29.57 -3.05 -36.55
N ASN A 202 -30.45 -3.12 -37.56
CA ASN A 202 -30.51 -2.10 -38.61
C ASN A 202 -30.92 -0.73 -38.05
N LYS A 203 -31.93 -0.71 -37.17
CA LYS A 203 -32.37 0.49 -36.48
C LYS A 203 -31.23 1.10 -35.66
N ARG A 204 -30.45 0.27 -34.94
CA ARG A 204 -29.34 0.75 -34.13
C ARG A 204 -28.21 1.36 -34.98
N LEU A 205 -27.91 0.76 -36.13
CA LEU A 205 -26.97 1.33 -37.10
C LEU A 205 -27.44 2.70 -37.62
N GLN A 206 -28.74 2.84 -37.93
CA GLN A 206 -29.30 4.12 -38.35
C GLN A 206 -29.24 5.18 -37.24
N GLU A 207 -29.61 4.82 -36.01
CA GLU A 207 -29.51 5.70 -34.85
C GLU A 207 -28.07 6.18 -34.66
N ALA A 208 -27.10 5.27 -34.66
CA ALA A 208 -25.69 5.59 -34.49
C ALA A 208 -25.13 6.48 -35.61
N ASN A 209 -25.57 6.29 -36.85
CA ASN A 209 -25.17 7.15 -37.98
C ASN A 209 -25.69 8.60 -37.85
N THR A 210 -26.73 8.83 -37.05
CA THR A 210 -27.32 10.17 -36.84
C THR A 210 -26.92 10.82 -35.51
N ALA A 211 -26.46 10.03 -34.55
CA ALA A 211 -26.12 10.50 -33.23
C ALA A 211 -24.73 11.14 -33.22
N ALA A 212 -24.63 12.40 -32.81
CA ALA A 212 -23.36 13.13 -32.76
C ALA A 212 -22.32 12.53 -31.78
N ASN A 213 -22.78 11.68 -30.85
CA ASN A 213 -21.96 11.04 -29.84
C ASN A 213 -21.82 9.53 -30.05
N GLN A 214 -22.09 9.03 -31.26
CA GLN A 214 -21.90 7.62 -31.60
C GLN A 214 -21.08 7.48 -32.88
N GLU A 215 -20.32 6.40 -32.94
CA GLU A 215 -19.52 6.04 -34.10
C GLU A 215 -19.69 4.54 -34.36
N ILE A 216 -20.01 4.18 -35.61
CA ILE A 216 -20.05 2.77 -36.03
C ILE A 216 -18.61 2.33 -36.27
N ALA A 217 -17.97 1.77 -35.24
CA ALA A 217 -16.57 1.37 -35.25
C ALA A 217 -16.28 0.24 -36.26
N GLY A 218 -17.27 -0.59 -36.59
CA GLY A 218 -17.12 -1.61 -37.61
C GLY A 218 -18.33 -2.55 -37.69
N ILE A 219 -18.42 -3.25 -38.81
CA ILE A 219 -19.45 -4.26 -39.06
C ILE A 219 -18.75 -5.54 -39.51
N THR A 220 -19.18 -6.68 -38.98
CA THR A 220 -18.60 -7.98 -39.34
C THR A 220 -19.69 -8.93 -39.81
N VAL A 221 -19.44 -9.64 -40.91
CA VAL A 221 -20.30 -10.71 -41.43
C VAL A 221 -19.55 -12.02 -41.34
N ASN A 222 -20.02 -12.95 -40.51
CA ASN A 222 -19.47 -14.30 -40.40
C ASN A 222 -20.52 -15.31 -40.87
N SER A 223 -20.19 -16.10 -41.88
CA SER A 223 -21.16 -17.05 -42.47
C SER A 223 -20.75 -18.50 -42.31
N TYR A 224 -21.75 -19.34 -42.10
CA TYR A 224 -21.56 -20.73 -41.73
C TYR A 224 -22.38 -21.65 -42.63
N ALA A 225 -21.82 -22.82 -42.93
CA ALA A 225 -22.62 -23.98 -43.28
C ALA A 225 -22.68 -24.96 -42.09
N SER A 226 -23.72 -25.78 -42.11
CA SER A 226 -23.91 -26.87 -41.17
C SER A 226 -23.19 -28.11 -41.70
N PRO A 227 -22.75 -29.03 -40.83
CA PRO A 227 -22.11 -30.29 -41.23
C PRO A 227 -23.14 -31.30 -41.77
N ASP A 228 -23.85 -30.90 -42.83
CA ASP A 228 -24.93 -31.65 -43.50
C ASP A 228 -24.47 -32.30 -44.82
N GLY A 229 -23.34 -31.87 -45.38
CA GLY A 229 -22.80 -32.35 -46.64
C GLY A 229 -21.28 -32.42 -46.63
N ALA A 230 -20.68 -32.84 -47.75
CA ALA A 230 -19.22 -32.93 -47.85
C ALA A 230 -18.54 -31.58 -47.59
N LEU A 231 -17.39 -31.60 -46.91
CA LEU A 231 -16.64 -30.41 -46.50
C LEU A 231 -16.38 -29.42 -47.65
N ASN A 232 -16.00 -29.92 -48.84
CA ASN A 232 -15.79 -29.08 -50.04
C ASN A 232 -17.07 -28.34 -50.48
N PHE A 233 -18.22 -28.98 -50.36
CA PHE A 233 -19.51 -28.37 -50.67
C PHE A 233 -19.89 -27.33 -49.61
N ASN A 234 -19.75 -27.67 -48.33
CA ASN A 234 -20.03 -26.75 -47.21
C ASN A 234 -19.14 -25.50 -47.27
N THR A 235 -17.87 -25.67 -47.63
CA THR A 235 -16.92 -24.58 -47.87
C THR A 235 -17.45 -23.61 -48.92
N GLN A 236 -17.80 -24.10 -50.12
CA GLN A 236 -18.35 -23.25 -51.19
C GLN A 236 -19.70 -22.64 -50.81
N LEU A 237 -20.51 -23.33 -50.01
CA LEU A 237 -21.82 -22.86 -49.58
C LEU A 237 -21.68 -21.72 -48.56
N ALA A 238 -20.78 -21.86 -47.58
CA ALA A 238 -20.48 -20.84 -46.57
C ALA A 238 -19.91 -19.57 -47.23
N GLU A 239 -18.99 -19.73 -48.19
CA GLU A 239 -18.45 -18.62 -48.99
C GLU A 239 -19.56 -17.89 -49.78
N LYS A 240 -20.47 -18.63 -50.44
CA LYS A 240 -21.62 -18.02 -51.13
C LYS A 240 -22.57 -17.27 -50.18
N ARG A 241 -22.79 -17.79 -48.97
CA ARG A 241 -23.62 -17.15 -47.94
C ARG A 241 -22.98 -15.86 -47.43
N GLU A 242 -21.66 -15.87 -47.25
CA GLU A 242 -20.87 -14.67 -46.93
C GLU A 242 -21.05 -13.62 -48.02
N ALA A 243 -20.71 -13.95 -49.27
CA ALA A 243 -20.81 -13.00 -50.37
C ALA A 243 -22.23 -12.42 -50.53
N ASN A 244 -23.27 -13.24 -50.37
CA ASN A 244 -24.66 -12.79 -50.44
C ASN A 244 -25.03 -11.88 -49.26
N THR A 245 -24.59 -12.20 -48.06
CA THR A 245 -24.88 -11.42 -46.84
C THR A 245 -24.13 -10.10 -46.83
N THR A 246 -22.84 -10.12 -47.18
CA THR A 246 -22.01 -8.92 -47.34
C THR A 246 -22.63 -7.99 -48.38
N LYS A 247 -22.99 -8.51 -49.56
CA LYS A 247 -23.67 -7.71 -50.60
C LYS A 247 -25.02 -7.15 -50.13
N TYR A 248 -25.79 -7.92 -49.37
CA TYR A 248 -27.05 -7.43 -48.79
C TYR A 248 -26.78 -6.28 -47.82
N MET A 249 -25.82 -6.44 -46.90
CA MET A 249 -25.42 -5.41 -45.95
C MET A 249 -24.94 -4.14 -46.64
N GLU A 250 -24.06 -4.25 -47.64
CA GLU A 250 -23.59 -3.09 -48.40
C GLU A 250 -24.74 -2.31 -49.05
N ASN A 251 -25.71 -3.01 -49.64
CA ASN A 251 -26.87 -2.37 -50.25
C ASN A 251 -27.79 -1.73 -49.20
N GLN A 252 -27.96 -2.38 -48.05
CA GLN A 252 -28.75 -1.87 -46.93
C GLN A 252 -28.11 -0.59 -46.36
N LEU A 253 -26.79 -0.60 -46.10
CA LEU A 253 -26.05 0.58 -45.64
C LEU A 253 -26.14 1.74 -46.65
N LYS A 254 -26.00 1.46 -47.96
CA LYS A 254 -26.19 2.47 -49.02
C LYS A 254 -27.61 3.04 -49.03
N LYS A 255 -28.63 2.17 -48.90
CA LYS A 255 -30.05 2.56 -48.86
C LYS A 255 -30.36 3.46 -47.66
N ASP A 256 -29.78 3.11 -46.52
CA ASP A 256 -29.97 3.82 -45.25
C ASP A 256 -29.03 5.05 -45.13
N LYS A 257 -28.21 5.30 -46.15
CA LYS A 257 -27.25 6.41 -46.22
C LYS A 257 -26.24 6.41 -45.07
N ILE A 258 -25.84 5.21 -44.65
CA ILE A 258 -24.78 5.02 -43.66
C ILE A 258 -23.46 4.98 -44.43
N THR A 259 -22.76 6.11 -44.44
CA THR A 259 -21.51 6.31 -45.19
C THR A 259 -20.28 6.39 -44.29
N GLU A 260 -20.47 6.66 -43.01
CA GLU A 260 -19.40 6.82 -42.02
C GLU A 260 -19.44 5.64 -41.04
N PHE A 261 -18.57 4.68 -41.27
CA PHE A 261 -18.30 3.55 -40.39
C PHE A 261 -16.85 3.14 -40.57
N GLY A 262 -16.32 2.32 -39.65
CA GLY A 262 -15.02 1.68 -39.81
C GLY A 262 -15.04 0.67 -40.96
N GLU A 263 -14.49 -0.53 -40.75
CA GLU A 263 -14.47 -1.54 -41.80
C GLU A 263 -15.72 -2.43 -41.75
N LEU A 264 -16.25 -2.75 -42.94
CA LEU A 264 -17.11 -3.91 -43.14
C LEU A 264 -16.20 -5.10 -43.46
N THR A 265 -16.00 -5.96 -42.48
CA THR A 265 -15.20 -7.19 -42.63
C THR A 265 -16.13 -8.38 -42.83
N SER A 266 -15.69 -9.35 -43.61
CA SER A 266 -16.45 -10.56 -43.81
C SER A 266 -15.57 -11.80 -43.83
N SER A 267 -16.11 -12.90 -43.32
CA SER A 267 -15.44 -14.20 -43.30
C SER A 267 -16.46 -15.32 -43.35
N PHE A 268 -16.00 -16.52 -43.68
CA PHE A 268 -16.82 -17.72 -43.63
C PHE A 268 -16.08 -18.85 -42.92
N THR A 269 -16.86 -19.71 -42.27
CA THR A 269 -16.39 -20.97 -41.68
C THR A 269 -17.19 -22.09 -42.32
N PRO A 270 -16.53 -23.10 -42.94
CA PRO A 270 -17.24 -24.19 -43.61
C PRO A 270 -18.25 -24.88 -42.70
N GLU A 271 -17.87 -25.21 -41.47
CA GLU A 271 -18.71 -25.92 -40.50
C GLU A 271 -18.52 -25.34 -39.10
N ASP A 272 -19.60 -24.83 -38.51
CA ASP A 272 -19.59 -24.26 -37.15
C ASP A 272 -19.62 -25.35 -36.08
N TRP A 273 -18.50 -26.04 -35.89
CA TRP A 273 -18.38 -27.11 -34.89
C TRP A 273 -18.48 -26.61 -33.45
N GLU A 274 -18.03 -25.38 -33.16
CA GLU A 274 -18.17 -24.78 -31.84
C GLU A 274 -19.63 -24.44 -31.54
N GLY A 275 -20.35 -23.86 -32.50
CA GLY A 275 -21.79 -23.65 -32.43
C GLY A 275 -22.56 -24.96 -32.30
N PHE A 276 -22.18 -25.99 -33.05
CA PHE A 276 -22.77 -27.33 -32.95
C PHE A 276 -22.66 -27.88 -31.53
N GLN A 277 -21.46 -27.80 -30.93
CA GLN A 277 -21.25 -28.22 -29.55
C GLN A 277 -22.17 -27.47 -28.57
N LYS A 278 -22.21 -26.13 -28.64
CA LYS A 278 -23.03 -25.29 -27.76
C LYS A 278 -24.53 -25.58 -27.89
N LEU A 279 -25.01 -25.87 -29.10
CA LEU A 279 -26.41 -26.22 -29.34
C LEU A 279 -26.74 -27.61 -28.78
N VAL A 280 -25.86 -28.59 -28.95
CA VAL A 280 -26.03 -29.93 -28.39
C VAL A 280 -26.02 -29.90 -26.85
N GLU A 281 -25.10 -29.17 -26.23
CA GLU A 281 -25.02 -29.01 -24.77
C GLU A 281 -26.35 -28.49 -24.18
N LYS A 282 -26.97 -27.51 -24.85
CA LYS A 282 -28.24 -26.88 -24.46
C LYS A 282 -29.49 -27.68 -24.87
N SER A 283 -29.33 -28.72 -25.69
CA SER A 283 -30.45 -29.53 -26.17
C SER A 283 -30.92 -30.58 -25.15
N ASN A 284 -32.09 -31.17 -25.43
CA ASN A 284 -32.67 -32.29 -24.69
C ASN A 284 -32.55 -33.62 -25.46
N ILE A 285 -31.60 -33.72 -26.39
CA ILE A 285 -31.37 -34.94 -27.17
C ILE A 285 -30.96 -36.08 -26.23
N GLN A 286 -31.56 -37.27 -26.43
CA GLN A 286 -31.47 -38.40 -25.50
C GLN A 286 -30.02 -38.86 -25.24
N ASP A 287 -29.15 -38.78 -26.25
CA ASP A 287 -27.74 -39.22 -26.21
C ASP A 287 -26.73 -38.07 -26.39
N LYS A 288 -27.05 -36.87 -25.91
CA LYS A 288 -26.18 -35.69 -26.12
C LYS A 288 -24.74 -35.86 -25.59
N GLU A 289 -24.54 -36.57 -24.48
CA GLU A 289 -23.20 -36.80 -23.92
C GLU A 289 -22.31 -37.67 -24.83
N LEU A 290 -22.91 -38.59 -25.58
CA LEU A 290 -22.21 -39.38 -26.58
C LEU A 290 -21.73 -38.47 -27.73
N ILE A 291 -22.59 -37.57 -28.20
CA ILE A 291 -22.24 -36.60 -29.24
C ILE A 291 -21.10 -35.70 -28.78
N LEU A 292 -21.18 -35.13 -27.56
CA LEU A 292 -20.12 -34.29 -27.00
C LEU A 292 -18.79 -35.05 -26.82
N SER A 293 -18.86 -36.33 -26.47
CA SER A 293 -17.68 -37.20 -26.40
C SER A 293 -17.04 -37.39 -27.77
N VAL A 294 -17.84 -37.62 -28.82
CA VAL A 294 -17.35 -37.73 -30.21
C VAL A 294 -16.67 -36.42 -30.65
N LEU A 295 -17.27 -35.26 -30.37
CA LEU A 295 -16.66 -33.95 -30.68
C LEU A 295 -15.27 -33.78 -30.03
N LYS A 296 -15.09 -34.30 -28.81
CA LYS A 296 -13.82 -34.24 -28.07
C LYS A 296 -12.78 -35.25 -28.56
N MET A 297 -13.22 -36.46 -28.91
CA MET A 297 -12.33 -37.55 -29.32
C MET A 297 -11.78 -37.37 -30.73
N TYR A 298 -12.56 -36.76 -31.63
CA TYR A 298 -12.21 -36.62 -33.05
C TYR A 298 -12.04 -35.13 -33.40
N PRO A 299 -10.81 -34.60 -33.39
CA PRO A 299 -10.54 -33.22 -33.77
C PRO A 299 -10.68 -32.96 -35.27
N ASP A 300 -10.50 -34.00 -36.09
CA ASP A 300 -10.62 -33.93 -37.55
C ASP A 300 -12.10 -33.78 -37.98
N PRO A 301 -12.46 -32.75 -38.78
CA PRO A 301 -13.84 -32.48 -39.16
C PRO A 301 -14.52 -33.62 -39.93
N GLU A 302 -13.83 -34.23 -40.89
CA GLU A 302 -14.42 -35.28 -41.74
C GLU A 302 -14.65 -36.57 -40.93
N GLN A 303 -13.66 -36.97 -40.12
CA GLN A 303 -13.79 -38.11 -39.22
C GLN A 303 -14.90 -37.88 -38.20
N ARG A 304 -14.95 -36.68 -37.59
CA ARG A 304 -15.98 -36.31 -36.63
C ARG A 304 -17.38 -36.35 -37.25
N GLU A 305 -17.55 -35.80 -38.44
CA GLU A 305 -18.83 -35.83 -39.16
C GLU A 305 -19.27 -37.28 -39.43
N GLN A 306 -18.35 -38.14 -39.87
CA GLN A 306 -18.62 -39.55 -40.12
C GLN A 306 -19.08 -40.27 -38.85
N GLU A 307 -18.39 -40.07 -37.72
CA GLU A 307 -18.77 -40.70 -36.45
C GLU A 307 -20.14 -40.20 -35.95
N ILE A 308 -20.43 -38.91 -36.09
CA ILE A 308 -21.76 -38.36 -35.74
C ILE A 308 -22.86 -38.94 -36.63
N ARG A 309 -22.60 -39.12 -37.93
CA ARG A 309 -23.54 -39.73 -38.88
C ARG A 309 -23.81 -41.21 -38.58
N ASN A 310 -22.83 -41.93 -38.04
CA ASN A 310 -22.98 -43.34 -37.65
C ASN A 310 -23.95 -43.53 -36.46
N LEU A 311 -24.25 -42.46 -35.71
CA LEU A 311 -25.24 -42.46 -34.63
C LEU A 311 -26.68 -42.37 -35.17
N SER A 312 -27.06 -43.32 -36.03
CA SER A 312 -28.25 -43.29 -36.89
C SER A 312 -29.57 -42.78 -36.29
N SER A 313 -29.96 -43.16 -35.06
CA SER A 313 -31.18 -42.65 -34.41
C SER A 313 -31.04 -41.21 -33.91
N VAL A 314 -29.87 -40.87 -33.37
CA VAL A 314 -29.54 -39.56 -32.80
C VAL A 314 -29.29 -38.52 -33.90
N PHE A 315 -28.74 -38.97 -35.03
CA PHE A 315 -28.47 -38.11 -36.18
C PHE A 315 -29.75 -37.51 -36.76
N ASN A 316 -30.87 -38.24 -36.77
CA ASN A 316 -32.15 -37.69 -37.23
C ASN A 316 -32.63 -36.55 -36.32
N GLU A 317 -32.51 -36.70 -35.00
CA GLU A 317 -32.83 -35.61 -34.06
C GLU A 317 -31.90 -34.40 -34.24
N LEU A 318 -30.61 -34.64 -34.48
CA LEU A 318 -29.65 -33.57 -34.80
C LEU A 318 -30.02 -32.85 -36.11
N ALA A 319 -30.38 -33.61 -37.16
CA ALA A 319 -30.74 -33.08 -38.46
C ALA A 319 -32.03 -32.24 -38.44
N ASP A 320 -32.97 -32.61 -37.58
CA ASP A 320 -34.24 -31.90 -37.42
C ASP A 320 -34.13 -30.69 -36.47
N GLN A 321 -33.37 -30.81 -35.38
CA GLN A 321 -33.37 -29.82 -34.29
C GLN A 321 -32.14 -28.92 -34.25
N ILE A 322 -30.95 -29.42 -34.61
CA ILE A 322 -29.66 -28.73 -34.41
C ILE A 322 -29.08 -28.19 -35.72
N LEU A 323 -28.89 -29.04 -36.73
CA LEU A 323 -28.25 -28.67 -38.00
C LEU A 323 -28.93 -27.49 -38.71
N PRO A 324 -30.28 -27.32 -38.67
CA PRO A 324 -30.93 -26.16 -39.27
C PRO A 324 -30.54 -24.83 -38.61
N GLN A 325 -30.19 -24.82 -37.32
CA GLN A 325 -29.77 -23.62 -36.59
C GLN A 325 -28.33 -23.20 -36.92
N LEU A 326 -27.52 -24.12 -37.47
CA LEU A 326 -26.13 -23.85 -37.87
C LEU A 326 -26.00 -23.32 -39.30
N ARG A 327 -27.12 -23.19 -40.01
CA ARG A 327 -27.19 -22.62 -41.35
C ARG A 327 -27.42 -21.13 -41.25
N TYR A 328 -26.42 -20.35 -40.83
CA TYR A 328 -26.62 -18.92 -40.62
C TYR A 328 -25.45 -18.04 -41.07
N SER A 329 -25.76 -16.77 -41.27
CA SER A 329 -24.79 -15.69 -41.31
C SER A 329 -25.07 -14.76 -40.15
N ARG A 330 -24.07 -14.52 -39.31
CA ARG A 330 -24.13 -13.56 -38.20
C ARG A 330 -23.58 -12.23 -38.67
N VAL A 331 -24.42 -11.21 -38.60
CA VAL A 331 -24.01 -9.81 -38.78
C VAL A 331 -23.81 -9.22 -37.41
N MET A 332 -22.64 -8.61 -37.17
CA MET A 332 -22.31 -7.92 -35.93
C MET A 332 -21.97 -6.47 -36.20
N ALA A 333 -22.48 -5.56 -35.38
CA ALA A 333 -22.09 -4.16 -35.39
C ALA A 333 -21.40 -3.79 -34.07
N SER A 334 -20.31 -3.05 -34.18
CA SER A 334 -19.55 -2.48 -33.07
C SER A 334 -19.79 -0.97 -33.08
N ILE A 335 -20.38 -0.42 -32.02
CA ILE A 335 -20.75 0.99 -31.93
C ILE A 335 -20.09 1.60 -30.70
N ASN A 336 -19.27 2.61 -30.92
CA ASN A 336 -18.67 3.41 -29.86
C ASN A 336 -19.68 4.48 -29.43
N VAL A 337 -20.04 4.50 -28.14
CA VAL A 337 -20.74 5.61 -27.52
C VAL A 337 -19.69 6.53 -26.89
N ILE A 338 -19.58 7.73 -27.44
CA ILE A 338 -18.60 8.74 -27.04
C ILE A 338 -19.24 9.60 -25.94
N GLY A 339 -18.64 9.57 -24.76
CA GLY A 339 -18.98 10.41 -23.62
C GLY A 339 -18.51 11.84 -23.78
N LYS A 340 -18.95 12.71 -22.86
CA LYS A 340 -18.69 14.15 -22.86
C LYS A 340 -17.18 14.45 -22.81
N SER A 341 -16.73 15.49 -23.51
CA SER A 341 -15.35 16.01 -23.44
C SER A 341 -15.02 16.56 -22.05
N ASP A 342 -13.73 16.72 -21.72
CA ASP A 342 -13.32 17.34 -20.45
C ASP A 342 -13.92 18.73 -20.26
N GLN A 343 -13.96 19.52 -21.34
CA GLN A 343 -14.52 20.86 -21.30
C GLN A 343 -16.03 20.84 -21.03
N GLU A 344 -16.78 19.94 -21.66
CA GLU A 344 -18.21 19.77 -21.40
C GLU A 344 -18.49 19.28 -19.98
N LEU A 345 -17.68 18.36 -19.46
CA LEU A 345 -17.79 17.87 -18.09
C LEU A 345 -17.57 18.99 -17.07
N ILE A 346 -16.52 19.79 -17.27
CA ILE A 346 -16.21 20.95 -16.41
C ILE A 346 -17.32 22.01 -16.51
N GLU A 347 -17.80 22.32 -17.71
CA GLU A 347 -18.90 23.29 -17.90
C GLU A 347 -20.18 22.82 -17.21
N LEU A 348 -20.54 21.54 -17.35
CA LEU A 348 -21.68 20.95 -16.65
C LEU A 348 -21.49 20.95 -15.14
N PHE A 349 -20.29 20.69 -14.63
CA PHE A 349 -20.01 20.76 -13.21
C PHE A 349 -20.29 22.17 -12.65
N ASN A 350 -19.90 23.20 -13.40
CA ASN A 350 -20.10 24.60 -13.00
C ASN A 350 -21.55 25.08 -13.15
N THR A 351 -22.28 24.59 -14.16
CA THR A 351 -23.61 25.12 -14.52
C THR A 351 -24.76 24.24 -14.04
N ASN A 352 -24.62 22.91 -14.11
CA ASN A 352 -25.65 21.93 -13.74
C ASN A 352 -25.04 20.59 -13.30
N PRO A 353 -24.39 20.53 -12.12
CA PRO A 353 -23.65 19.33 -11.71
C PRO A 353 -24.54 18.10 -11.48
N LYS A 354 -25.86 18.28 -11.30
CA LYS A 354 -26.82 17.16 -11.16
C LYS A 354 -27.03 16.38 -12.47
N ALA A 355 -26.60 16.93 -13.61
CA ALA A 355 -26.65 16.24 -14.90
C ALA A 355 -25.45 15.30 -15.14
N LEU A 356 -24.42 15.38 -14.28
CA LEU A 356 -23.24 14.52 -14.35
C LEU A 356 -23.49 13.26 -13.55
N THR A 357 -23.07 12.10 -14.06
CA THR A 357 -23.06 10.85 -13.29
C THR A 357 -22.03 10.91 -12.17
N VAL A 358 -22.10 9.99 -11.20
CA VAL A 358 -21.09 9.93 -10.13
C VAL A 358 -19.69 9.70 -10.70
N ASP A 359 -19.53 8.80 -11.68
CA ASP A 359 -18.24 8.52 -12.31
C ASP A 359 -17.72 9.73 -13.10
N GLU A 360 -18.60 10.50 -13.75
CA GLU A 360 -18.22 11.74 -14.41
C GLU A 360 -17.72 12.81 -13.42
N ILE A 361 -18.40 13.03 -12.28
CA ILE A 361 -17.95 14.00 -11.28
C ILE A 361 -16.62 13.54 -10.63
N LEU A 362 -16.51 12.26 -10.28
CA LEU A 362 -15.27 11.72 -9.70
C LEU A 362 -14.10 11.84 -10.70
N TYR A 363 -14.34 11.60 -11.99
CA TYR A 363 -13.35 11.78 -13.05
C TYR A 363 -12.89 13.24 -13.17
N ILE A 364 -13.79 14.23 -13.03
CA ILE A 364 -13.41 15.65 -13.07
C ILE A 364 -12.33 15.99 -12.03
N ALA A 365 -12.37 15.37 -10.85
CA ALA A 365 -11.34 15.59 -9.83
C ALA A 365 -9.95 15.08 -10.27
N THR A 366 -9.88 14.15 -11.21
CA THR A 366 -8.61 13.64 -11.77
C THR A 366 -7.97 14.58 -12.78
N LEU A 367 -8.73 15.56 -13.29
CA LEU A 367 -8.26 16.54 -14.30
C LEU A 367 -7.38 17.65 -13.71
N THR A 368 -7.15 17.65 -12.40
CA THR A 368 -6.32 18.65 -11.72
C THR A 368 -5.44 18.00 -10.65
N ASP A 369 -4.27 18.58 -10.38
CA ASP A 369 -3.44 18.21 -9.24
C ASP A 369 -3.68 19.11 -8.02
N ASP A 370 -4.50 20.16 -8.14
CA ASP A 370 -4.81 21.09 -7.05
C ASP A 370 -5.79 20.45 -6.06
N ASN A 371 -5.32 20.18 -4.84
CA ASN A 371 -6.11 19.55 -3.79
C ASN A 371 -7.36 20.37 -3.39
N THR A 372 -7.32 21.70 -3.49
CA THR A 372 -8.47 22.56 -3.17
C THR A 372 -9.59 22.36 -4.18
N LYS A 373 -9.22 22.30 -5.47
CA LYS A 373 -10.19 22.03 -6.55
C LYS A 373 -10.75 20.62 -6.45
N LYS A 374 -9.92 19.62 -6.13
CA LYS A 374 -10.40 18.24 -5.87
C LYS A 374 -11.42 18.22 -4.74
N MET A 375 -11.12 18.91 -3.64
CA MET A 375 -12.00 18.99 -2.48
C MET A 375 -13.35 19.61 -2.82
N GLU A 376 -13.38 20.67 -3.65
CA GLU A 376 -14.63 21.27 -4.15
C GLU A 376 -15.46 20.26 -4.96
N VAL A 377 -14.81 19.53 -5.88
CA VAL A 377 -15.45 18.51 -6.71
C VAL A 377 -16.01 17.36 -5.87
N TYR A 378 -15.23 16.79 -4.95
CA TYR A 378 -15.70 15.70 -4.11
C TYR A 378 -16.75 16.13 -3.10
N ASN A 379 -16.67 17.36 -2.58
CA ASN A 379 -17.74 17.91 -1.74
C ASN A 379 -19.06 18.00 -2.52
N LYS A 380 -19.02 18.51 -3.77
CA LYS A 380 -20.20 18.53 -4.65
C LYS A 380 -20.69 17.12 -4.99
N ALA A 381 -19.77 16.18 -5.20
CA ALA A 381 -20.12 14.78 -5.45
C ALA A 381 -20.86 14.17 -4.26
N ALA A 382 -20.39 14.39 -3.03
CA ALA A 382 -21.03 13.89 -1.81
C ALA A 382 -22.41 14.52 -1.58
N GLU A 383 -22.61 15.79 -1.95
CA GLU A 383 -23.92 16.45 -1.91
C GLU A 383 -24.94 15.84 -2.89
N ILE A 384 -24.50 15.50 -4.11
CA ILE A 384 -25.37 14.98 -5.18
C ILE A 384 -25.59 13.47 -5.05
N TYR A 385 -24.56 12.74 -4.62
CA TYR A 385 -24.50 11.28 -4.52
C TYR A 385 -24.24 10.80 -3.08
N PRO A 386 -25.12 11.12 -2.10
CA PRO A 386 -24.86 10.88 -0.67
C PRO A 386 -24.89 9.40 -0.25
N LYS A 387 -25.09 8.47 -1.19
CA LYS A 387 -25.08 7.03 -0.95
C LYS A 387 -23.87 6.32 -1.59
N ASP A 388 -23.08 7.03 -2.38
CA ASP A 388 -21.88 6.47 -2.99
C ASP A 388 -20.69 6.69 -2.04
N TYR A 389 -20.13 5.59 -1.51
CA TYR A 389 -19.04 5.65 -0.54
C TYR A 389 -17.79 6.36 -1.06
N ARG A 390 -17.55 6.33 -2.39
CA ARG A 390 -16.35 6.90 -3.02
C ARG A 390 -16.29 8.40 -2.83
N THR A 391 -17.45 9.07 -2.91
CA THR A 391 -17.54 10.53 -2.74
C THR A 391 -17.04 10.99 -1.36
N PHE A 392 -17.39 10.26 -0.30
CA PHE A 392 -16.93 10.54 1.06
C PHE A 392 -15.48 10.08 1.28
N ASN A 393 -15.10 8.93 0.74
CA ASN A 393 -13.71 8.47 0.83
C ASN A 393 -12.76 9.51 0.21
N ASP A 394 -13.08 9.96 -1.00
CA ASP A 394 -12.18 10.83 -1.75
C ASP A 394 -12.23 12.28 -1.25
N LEU A 395 -13.37 12.74 -0.72
CA LEU A 395 -13.41 13.97 0.07
C LEU A 395 -12.50 13.88 1.31
N GLY A 396 -12.59 12.77 2.05
CA GLY A 396 -11.73 12.52 3.20
C GLY A 396 -10.24 12.50 2.84
N LEU A 397 -9.89 11.94 1.67
CA LEU A 397 -8.54 11.97 1.12
C LEU A 397 -8.05 13.42 0.94
N THR A 398 -8.85 14.28 0.32
CA THR A 398 -8.45 15.68 0.12
C THR A 398 -8.31 16.46 1.44
N GLN A 399 -9.16 16.16 2.43
CA GLN A 399 -9.04 16.73 3.78
C GLN A 399 -7.78 16.25 4.50
N TYR A 400 -7.43 14.96 4.34
CA TYR A 400 -6.19 14.40 4.89
C TYR A 400 -4.96 15.13 4.34
N VAL A 401 -4.92 15.34 3.03
CA VAL A 401 -3.84 16.09 2.35
C VAL A 401 -3.80 17.55 2.83
N ALA A 402 -4.95 18.15 3.12
CA ALA A 402 -5.04 19.50 3.68
C ALA A 402 -4.68 19.59 5.18
N GLY A 403 -4.49 18.45 5.86
CA GLY A 403 -4.22 18.37 7.29
C GLY A 403 -5.47 18.44 8.19
N ASP A 404 -6.67 18.45 7.62
CA ASP A 404 -7.94 18.32 8.35
C ASP A 404 -8.22 16.84 8.67
N TYR A 405 -7.48 16.31 9.64
CA TYR A 405 -7.54 14.89 9.99
C TYR A 405 -8.87 14.49 10.65
N GLU A 406 -9.53 15.40 11.36
CA GLU A 406 -10.83 15.12 11.97
C GLU A 406 -11.95 15.08 10.93
N GLY A 407 -11.95 16.03 9.98
CA GLY A 407 -12.84 15.98 8.82
C GLY A 407 -12.62 14.72 7.98
N ALA A 408 -11.36 14.41 7.68
CA ALA A 408 -10.98 13.22 6.93
C ALA A 408 -11.48 11.94 7.60
N LYS A 409 -11.22 11.79 8.91
CA LYS A 409 -11.70 10.66 9.71
C LYS A 409 -13.21 10.51 9.64
N SER A 410 -13.97 11.59 9.84
CA SER A 410 -15.42 11.57 9.79
C SER A 410 -15.94 11.04 8.44
N ASN A 411 -15.33 11.51 7.35
CA ASN A 411 -15.69 11.12 5.99
C ASN A 411 -15.28 9.68 5.66
N PHE A 412 -14.10 9.22 6.06
CA PHE A 412 -13.71 7.81 5.90
C PHE A 412 -14.62 6.87 6.71
N GLU A 413 -14.98 7.23 7.95
CA GLU A 413 -15.95 6.47 8.74
C GLU A 413 -17.33 6.44 8.08
N HIS A 414 -17.74 7.52 7.41
CA HIS A 414 -18.98 7.58 6.65
C HIS A 414 -18.93 6.67 5.41
N ALA A 415 -17.85 6.75 4.62
CA ALA A 415 -17.63 5.89 3.47
C ALA A 415 -17.68 4.39 3.86
N ARG A 416 -16.99 4.02 4.95
CA ARG A 416 -17.03 2.65 5.48
C ARG A 416 -18.45 2.19 5.84
N ARG A 417 -19.27 3.07 6.43
CA ARG A 417 -20.68 2.72 6.76
C ARG A 417 -21.51 2.49 5.50
N LEU A 418 -21.28 3.26 4.45
CA LEU A 418 -21.98 3.10 3.17
C LEU A 418 -21.57 1.82 2.44
N ASN A 419 -20.28 1.45 2.49
CA ASN A 419 -19.79 0.19 1.93
C ASN A 419 -18.77 -0.49 2.86
N PRO A 420 -19.20 -1.41 3.74
CA PRO A 420 -18.30 -2.13 4.65
C PRO A 420 -17.31 -3.09 3.96
N SER A 421 -17.53 -3.39 2.66
CA SER A 421 -16.65 -4.26 1.88
C SER A 421 -15.54 -3.51 1.14
N ALA A 422 -15.65 -2.18 1.02
CA ALA A 422 -14.62 -1.34 0.44
C ALA A 422 -13.39 -1.29 1.33
N LYS A 423 -12.20 -1.37 0.73
CA LYS A 423 -10.94 -1.48 1.46
C LYS A 423 -10.26 -0.14 1.66
N GLU A 424 -10.52 0.81 0.76
CA GLU A 424 -9.98 2.15 0.73
C GLU A 424 -10.29 2.92 2.02
N PRO A 425 -11.54 2.92 2.54
CA PRO A 425 -11.83 3.60 3.80
C PRO A 425 -11.09 3.01 5.00
N GLU A 426 -10.91 1.68 5.08
CA GLU A 426 -10.16 1.05 6.17
C GLU A 426 -8.66 1.39 6.10
N MET A 427 -8.06 1.39 4.90
CA MET A 427 -6.68 1.86 4.71
C MET A 427 -6.52 3.29 5.24
N ASN A 428 -7.43 4.17 4.84
CA ASN A 428 -7.40 5.59 5.17
C ASN A 428 -7.61 5.84 6.67
N LEU A 429 -8.50 5.09 7.32
CA LEU A 429 -8.64 5.13 8.78
C LEU A 429 -7.41 4.57 9.51
N GLY A 430 -6.71 3.61 8.90
CA GLY A 430 -5.41 3.13 9.36
C GLY A 430 -4.38 4.26 9.46
N LEU A 431 -4.32 5.14 8.45
CA LEU A 431 -3.47 6.34 8.49
C LEU A 431 -3.87 7.29 9.63
N ILE A 432 -5.17 7.52 9.83
CA ILE A 432 -5.68 8.32 10.97
C ILE A 432 -5.28 7.68 12.31
N SER A 433 -5.36 6.36 12.44
CA SER A 433 -4.93 5.65 13.64
C SER A 433 -3.43 5.79 13.89
N MET A 434 -2.60 5.78 12.83
CA MET A 434 -1.16 6.06 12.95
C MET A 434 -0.88 7.48 13.44
N LEU A 435 -1.58 8.48 12.91
CA LEU A 435 -1.44 9.88 13.34
C LEU A 435 -1.81 10.09 14.82
N ASN A 436 -2.72 9.25 15.33
CA ASN A 436 -3.14 9.26 16.73
C ASN A 436 -2.29 8.33 17.62
N HIS A 437 -1.17 7.80 17.11
CA HIS A 437 -0.30 6.84 17.81
C HIS A 437 -1.04 5.56 18.29
N ASN A 438 -2.21 5.25 17.70
CA ASN A 438 -2.94 4.02 17.98
C ASN A 438 -2.47 2.91 17.03
N TYR A 439 -1.24 2.45 17.27
CA TYR A 439 -0.53 1.50 16.41
C TYR A 439 -1.22 0.13 16.29
N THR A 440 -1.85 -0.35 17.36
CA THR A 440 -2.61 -1.60 17.33
C THR A 440 -3.78 -1.50 16.35
N LYS A 441 -4.57 -0.43 16.44
CA LYS A 441 -5.70 -0.20 15.54
C LYS A 441 -5.24 0.09 14.12
N ALA A 442 -4.16 0.86 13.95
CA ALA A 442 -3.57 1.11 12.64
C ALA A 442 -3.18 -0.20 11.94
N GLN A 443 -2.50 -1.12 12.63
CA GLN A 443 -2.10 -2.40 12.06
C GLN A 443 -3.32 -3.23 11.63
N GLU A 444 -4.38 -3.28 12.45
CA GLU A 444 -5.61 -3.99 12.12
C GLU A 444 -6.27 -3.42 10.86
N GLN A 445 -6.45 -2.11 10.80
CA GLN A 445 -7.15 -1.43 9.70
C GLN A 445 -6.38 -1.48 8.38
N ILE A 446 -5.06 -1.25 8.42
CA ILE A 446 -4.22 -1.36 7.23
C ILE A 446 -4.15 -2.82 6.76
N GLY A 447 -4.11 -3.78 7.70
CA GLY A 447 -4.17 -5.21 7.39
C GLY A 447 -5.48 -5.62 6.71
N ALA A 448 -6.62 -5.06 7.13
CA ALA A 448 -7.92 -5.30 6.51
C ALA A 448 -8.00 -4.76 5.06
N ALA A 449 -7.16 -3.78 4.72
CA ALA A 449 -7.08 -3.19 3.39
C ALA A 449 -6.11 -3.91 2.42
N ALA A 450 -5.80 -5.18 2.67
CA ALA A 450 -4.93 -5.97 1.81
C ALA A 450 -5.36 -5.93 0.33
N GLY A 451 -4.43 -5.58 -0.56
CA GLY A 451 -4.68 -5.43 -2.01
C GLY A 451 -4.96 -4.00 -2.47
N VAL A 452 -5.10 -3.04 -1.55
CA VAL A 452 -5.06 -1.60 -1.87
C VAL A 452 -3.60 -1.20 -2.18
N PRO A 453 -3.31 -0.56 -3.32
CA PRO A 453 -1.93 -0.23 -3.72
C PRO A 453 -1.17 0.58 -2.67
N GLU A 454 -1.83 1.54 -2.03
CA GLU A 454 -1.25 2.45 -1.05
C GLU A 454 -0.99 1.80 0.32
N ALA A 455 -1.54 0.60 0.58
CA ALA A 455 -1.42 -0.07 1.88
C ALA A 455 0.03 -0.47 2.20
N ALA A 456 0.86 -0.75 1.18
CA ALA A 456 2.27 -1.07 1.37
C ALA A 456 3.04 0.12 1.98
N ASP A 457 2.82 1.34 1.48
CA ASP A 457 3.47 2.53 2.03
C ASP A 457 3.04 2.79 3.47
N ALA A 458 1.75 2.64 3.78
CA ALA A 458 1.23 2.76 5.15
C ALA A 458 1.86 1.74 6.11
N LEU A 459 1.92 0.46 5.71
CA LEU A 459 2.59 -0.59 6.51
C LEU A 459 4.10 -0.35 6.63
N GLY A 460 4.76 0.15 5.59
CA GLY A 460 6.17 0.50 5.63
C GLY A 460 6.44 1.57 6.69
N VAL A 461 5.61 2.62 6.74
CA VAL A 461 5.70 3.66 7.78
C VAL A 461 5.38 3.06 9.15
N TYR A 462 4.39 2.18 9.25
CA TYR A 462 4.10 1.48 10.50
C TYR A 462 5.34 0.75 11.03
N TYR A 463 6.00 -0.06 10.20
CA TYR A 463 7.22 -0.76 10.61
C TYR A 463 8.37 0.19 10.98
N LEU A 464 8.50 1.34 10.30
CA LEU A 464 9.44 2.39 10.72
C LEU A 464 9.14 2.90 12.13
N THR A 465 7.87 3.17 12.45
CA THR A 465 7.48 3.63 13.81
C THR A 465 7.71 2.57 14.88
N GLN A 466 7.68 1.28 14.51
CA GLN A 466 8.01 0.17 15.41
C GLN A 466 9.52 -0.12 15.47
N GLY A 467 10.34 0.53 14.65
CA GLY A 467 11.78 0.27 14.55
C GLY A 467 12.16 -0.99 13.78
N ASP A 468 11.22 -1.66 13.11
CA ASP A 468 11.46 -2.87 12.32
C ASP A 468 11.92 -2.49 10.90
N LEU A 469 13.17 -2.05 10.79
CA LEU A 469 13.75 -1.55 9.53
C LEU A 469 13.76 -2.61 8.43
N ALA A 470 13.99 -3.88 8.78
CA ALA A 470 14.04 -4.97 7.82
C ALA A 470 12.67 -5.20 7.17
N LYS A 471 11.59 -5.20 7.97
CA LYS A 471 10.23 -5.27 7.42
C LYS A 471 9.88 -3.99 6.67
N ALA A 472 10.22 -2.81 7.19
CA ALA A 472 9.94 -1.54 6.52
C ALA A 472 10.52 -1.50 5.10
N VAL A 473 11.81 -1.76 4.93
CA VAL A 473 12.48 -1.77 3.61
C VAL A 473 11.83 -2.79 2.67
N ARG A 474 11.56 -4.01 3.16
CA ARG A 474 10.89 -5.04 2.36
C ARG A 474 9.48 -4.63 1.93
N THR A 475 8.73 -4.00 2.83
CA THR A 475 7.34 -3.60 2.60
C THR A 475 7.24 -2.41 1.65
N PHE A 476 8.14 -1.43 1.75
CA PHE A 476 8.20 -0.33 0.77
C PHE A 476 8.56 -0.82 -0.63
N GLY A 477 9.42 -1.83 -0.75
CA GLY A 477 9.84 -2.37 -2.04
C GLY A 477 10.39 -1.27 -2.96
N ASP A 478 9.75 -1.07 -4.11
CA ASP A 478 10.15 -0.07 -5.10
C ASP A 478 9.52 1.32 -4.91
N SER A 479 8.79 1.55 -3.81
CA SER A 479 8.15 2.83 -3.49
C SER A 479 9.12 4.00 -3.56
N LYS A 480 8.70 5.09 -4.22
CA LYS A 480 9.49 6.31 -4.44
C LYS A 480 9.02 7.42 -3.51
N THR A 481 9.16 7.19 -2.21
CA THR A 481 8.70 8.12 -1.16
C THR A 481 9.82 8.48 -0.19
N ASN A 482 9.65 9.60 0.51
CA ASN A 482 10.56 10.02 1.59
C ASN A 482 10.66 8.96 2.70
N ASN A 483 9.56 8.27 3.04
CA ASN A 483 9.57 7.23 4.05
C ASN A 483 10.36 5.98 3.58
N ALA A 484 10.23 5.58 2.33
CA ALA A 484 11.03 4.48 1.76
C ALA A 484 12.54 4.81 1.79
N ALA A 485 12.90 6.02 1.36
CA ALA A 485 14.28 6.51 1.43
C ALA A 485 14.81 6.57 2.87
N LEU A 486 13.98 7.02 3.82
CA LEU A 486 14.33 7.04 5.23
C LEU A 486 14.63 5.62 5.75
N ALA A 487 13.80 4.63 5.41
CA ALA A 487 14.04 3.24 5.78
C ALA A 487 15.39 2.73 5.26
N GLN A 488 15.73 3.07 4.01
CA GLN A 488 17.00 2.73 3.37
C GLN A 488 18.19 3.44 4.04
N ILE A 489 18.06 4.72 4.42
CA ILE A 489 19.10 5.46 5.17
C ILE A 489 19.35 4.81 6.54
N LEU A 490 18.29 4.45 7.26
CA LEU A 490 18.38 3.82 8.57
C LEU A 490 18.95 2.39 8.49
N SER A 491 18.62 1.64 7.43
CA SER A 491 19.21 0.33 7.15
C SER A 491 20.60 0.39 6.51
N GLN A 492 21.16 1.59 6.35
CA GLN A 492 22.47 1.87 5.75
C GLN A 492 22.61 1.47 4.26
N ASP A 493 21.50 1.29 3.55
CA ASP A 493 21.49 1.14 2.10
C ASP A 493 21.46 2.51 1.40
N TYR A 494 22.61 3.19 1.47
CA TYR A 494 22.77 4.55 0.95
C TYR A 494 22.65 4.63 -0.57
N SER A 495 22.93 3.54 -1.29
CA SER A 495 22.79 3.49 -2.74
C SER A 495 21.32 3.48 -3.14
N ALA A 496 20.52 2.60 -2.52
CA ALA A 496 19.09 2.57 -2.73
C ALA A 496 18.43 3.89 -2.31
N ALA A 497 18.79 4.42 -1.13
CA ALA A 497 18.28 5.71 -0.65
C ALA A 497 18.51 6.84 -1.67
N LYS A 498 19.72 6.93 -2.23
CA LYS A 498 20.06 7.93 -3.25
C LYS A 498 19.18 7.79 -4.48
N SER A 499 18.98 6.56 -4.98
CA SER A 499 18.14 6.31 -6.16
C SER A 499 16.68 6.62 -5.90
N THR A 500 16.17 6.26 -4.73
CA THR A 500 14.78 6.52 -4.32
C THR A 500 14.53 8.02 -4.25
N LEU A 501 15.36 8.79 -3.54
CA LEU A 501 15.23 10.25 -3.40
C LEU A 501 15.28 10.96 -4.75
N ALA A 502 16.17 10.53 -5.66
CA ALA A 502 16.28 11.11 -7.00
C ALA A 502 15.08 10.81 -7.90
N SER A 503 14.26 9.81 -7.56
CA SER A 503 13.09 9.36 -8.34
C SER A 503 11.77 9.90 -7.79
N ILE A 504 11.79 10.72 -6.73
CA ILE A 504 10.59 11.36 -6.19
C ILE A 504 10.11 12.42 -7.19
N LYS A 505 8.90 12.25 -7.72
CA LYS A 505 8.31 13.12 -8.77
C LYS A 505 8.25 14.59 -8.34
N ASN A 506 7.84 14.84 -7.10
CA ASN A 506 7.66 16.17 -6.52
C ASN A 506 8.50 16.28 -5.23
N PRO A 507 9.82 16.57 -5.33
CA PRO A 507 10.67 16.65 -4.16
C PRO A 507 10.28 17.83 -3.26
N ASP A 508 10.13 17.56 -1.97
CA ASP A 508 9.73 18.54 -0.96
C ASP A 508 10.88 18.85 0.02
N ALA A 509 10.61 19.68 1.01
CA ALA A 509 11.60 20.06 2.02
C ALA A 509 12.19 18.83 2.75
N THR A 510 11.38 17.80 3.01
CA THR A 510 11.80 16.54 3.62
C THR A 510 12.69 15.73 2.70
N THR A 511 12.41 15.69 1.39
CA THR A 511 13.27 15.03 0.38
C THR A 511 14.68 15.60 0.41
N TYR A 512 14.79 16.93 0.40
CA TYR A 512 16.10 17.59 0.47
C TYR A 512 16.76 17.39 1.83
N TYR A 513 16.01 17.42 2.93
CA TYR A 513 16.56 17.16 4.26
C TYR A 513 17.14 15.74 4.39
N LEU A 514 16.42 14.72 3.91
CA LEU A 514 16.90 13.33 3.87
C LEU A 514 18.12 13.18 2.96
N THR A 515 18.16 13.90 1.83
CA THR A 515 19.34 13.94 0.95
C THR A 515 20.55 14.56 1.65
N ALA A 516 20.35 15.58 2.49
CA ALA A 516 21.41 16.13 3.32
C ALA A 516 21.91 15.13 4.36
N ILE A 517 21.02 14.41 5.06
CA ILE A 517 21.39 13.33 6.00
C ILE A 517 22.20 12.26 5.29
N LEU A 518 21.76 11.82 4.11
CA LEU A 518 22.51 10.90 3.26
C LEU A 518 23.90 11.45 2.92
N GLY A 519 24.01 12.76 2.66
CA GLY A 519 25.29 13.46 2.45
C GLY A 519 26.19 13.38 3.67
N ALA A 520 25.64 13.61 4.87
CA ALA A 520 26.38 13.53 6.12
C ALA A 520 26.91 12.13 6.38
N ARG A 521 26.05 11.11 6.24
CA ARG A 521 26.40 9.69 6.43
C ARG A 521 27.36 9.14 5.37
N THR A 522 27.46 9.79 4.21
CA THR A 522 28.41 9.45 3.13
C THR A 522 29.61 10.41 3.04
N ASN A 523 29.76 11.32 4.01
CA ASN A 523 30.83 12.32 4.08
C ASN A 523 30.94 13.22 2.83
N ASN A 524 29.79 13.59 2.25
CA ASN A 524 29.69 14.47 1.08
C ASN A 524 29.16 15.86 1.50
N GLU A 525 30.08 16.76 1.85
CA GLU A 525 29.75 18.12 2.34
C GLU A 525 28.96 18.95 1.31
N ASN A 526 29.29 18.84 0.02
CA ASN A 526 28.54 19.54 -1.03
C ASN A 526 27.08 19.10 -1.06
N MET A 527 26.83 17.80 -0.90
CA MET A 527 25.47 17.25 -0.83
C MET A 527 24.73 17.72 0.42
N VAL A 528 25.40 17.78 1.57
CA VAL A 528 24.82 18.34 2.81
C VAL A 528 24.39 19.79 2.59
N MET A 529 25.32 20.66 2.20
CA MET A 529 25.07 22.10 2.19
C MET A 529 24.10 22.53 1.09
N SER A 530 24.19 21.95 -0.11
CA SER A 530 23.25 22.27 -1.20
C SER A 530 21.81 21.86 -0.87
N ASN A 531 21.63 20.68 -0.28
CA ASN A 531 20.29 20.19 0.04
C ASN A 531 19.72 20.81 1.31
N LEU A 532 20.52 21.12 2.33
CA LEU A 532 20.03 21.88 3.49
C LEU A 532 19.53 23.28 3.08
N ARG A 533 20.24 23.99 2.20
CA ARG A 533 19.77 25.28 1.68
C ARG A 533 18.41 25.15 1.00
N GLN A 534 18.25 24.12 0.17
CA GLN A 534 16.99 23.89 -0.54
C GLN A 534 15.87 23.48 0.43
N ALA A 535 16.16 22.64 1.41
CA ALA A 535 15.21 22.25 2.46
C ALA A 535 14.73 23.48 3.25
N VAL A 536 15.67 24.33 3.70
CA VAL A 536 15.37 25.56 4.47
C VAL A 536 14.61 26.60 3.63
N LYS A 537 14.90 26.67 2.32
CA LYS A 537 14.17 27.54 1.39
C LYS A 537 12.69 27.14 1.30
N LEU A 538 12.39 25.84 1.29
CA LEU A 538 11.03 25.32 1.23
C LEU A 538 10.33 25.33 2.59
N ASP A 539 11.06 25.02 3.66
CA ASP A 539 10.58 25.08 5.04
C ASP A 539 11.66 25.64 5.98
N LYS A 540 11.46 26.89 6.41
CA LYS A 540 12.40 27.61 7.27
C LYS A 540 12.58 26.94 8.65
N SER A 541 11.61 26.16 9.11
CA SER A 541 11.70 25.47 10.41
C SER A 541 12.83 24.44 10.45
N LEU A 542 13.21 23.90 9.28
CA LEU A 542 14.28 22.91 9.14
C LEU A 542 15.66 23.48 9.46
N LEU A 543 15.86 24.81 9.45
CA LEU A 543 17.11 25.42 9.90
C LEU A 543 17.33 25.19 11.39
N SER A 544 16.27 25.38 12.18
CA SER A 544 16.33 25.13 13.63
C SER A 544 16.54 23.65 13.91
N ARG A 545 15.88 22.77 13.15
CA ARG A 545 16.10 21.32 13.22
C ARG A 545 17.57 20.99 12.92
N ALA A 546 18.10 21.43 11.78
CA ALA A 546 19.49 21.15 11.37
C ALA A 546 20.54 21.62 12.38
N LYS A 547 20.34 22.79 13.02
CA LYS A 547 21.25 23.30 14.08
C LYS A 547 21.28 22.45 15.36
N ASN A 548 20.25 21.63 15.57
CA ASN A 548 20.14 20.74 16.72
C ASN A 548 20.37 19.28 16.34
N ASP A 549 20.41 18.96 15.05
CA ASP A 549 20.58 17.60 14.56
C ASP A 549 22.06 17.19 14.56
N LEU A 550 22.37 16.08 15.22
CA LEU A 550 23.73 15.57 15.34
C LEU A 550 24.27 15.03 14.03
N GLU A 551 23.41 14.69 13.06
CA GLU A 551 23.82 14.37 11.69
C GLU A 551 24.66 15.51 11.09
N PHE A 552 24.38 16.76 11.49
CA PHE A 552 25.04 17.94 10.94
C PHE A 552 26.05 18.62 11.87
N ALA A 553 26.36 18.03 13.03
CA ALA A 553 27.17 18.68 14.07
C ALA A 553 28.59 19.09 13.61
N LYS A 554 29.11 18.47 12.54
CA LYS A 554 30.45 18.75 11.99
C LYS A 554 30.47 19.85 10.92
N TYR A 555 29.31 20.30 10.44
CA TYR A 555 29.21 21.24 9.32
C TYR A 555 28.94 22.66 9.80
N ASN A 556 29.51 23.64 9.09
CA ASN A 556 29.26 25.05 9.39
C ASN A 556 27.96 25.53 8.74
N LEU A 557 26.90 25.56 9.54
CA LEU A 557 25.55 25.94 9.11
C LEU A 557 25.27 27.45 9.10
N SER A 558 26.29 28.30 9.32
CA SER A 558 26.10 29.76 9.32
C SER A 558 25.74 30.36 7.95
N TYR A 559 25.93 29.59 6.87
CA TYR A 559 25.67 29.98 5.49
C TYR A 559 24.40 29.36 4.88
N LEU A 560 23.46 28.93 5.73
CA LEU A 560 22.18 28.35 5.34
C LEU A 560 21.03 29.37 5.31
#